data_AF-A0A1H5VFR4-F1
#
_entry.id   AF-A0A1H5VFR4-F1
#
_cell.length_a   1.000
_cell.length_b   1.000
_cell.length_c   1.000
_cell.angle_alpha   90.00
_cell.angle_beta   90.00
_cell.angle_gamma   90.00
#
_symmetry.space_group_name_H-M   'P 1'
#
loop_
_entity.id
_entity.type
_entity.pdbx_description
1 polymer ?
#
loop_
_entity_poly.entity_id
_entity_poly.type
_entity_poly.pdbx_seq_one_letter_code
_entity_poly.pdbx_strand_id
1 'polypeptide(L)'
;MDKQILFDNIDRIHTTAMGVDRIKKNLSLGEVDVVDWCKSKIMSKKAEISKQGKNWYICIEGCIITVNASSYTIITAHKEKRRIKSTKITVKELTLSTGLIECGFTFGNRFRVFYAEQTGVRPFKFNVDMVASAKAVKENGDESFTLGDLLDIYYGKKIYVKYDKSALHWNKFVKDFCADDATKIFDERLKAAASLWSIVRDSDMKKEYSHELFEKYKDSITI
;
A
#
# COMPACT_ATOMS: atom_id res chain seq x y z
N MET A 1 -26.92 14.71 -2.88
CA MET A 1 -27.17 14.21 -4.24
C MET A 1 -26.17 13.11 -4.60
N ASP A 2 -24.86 13.33 -4.42
CA ASP A 2 -23.82 12.35 -4.76
C ASP A 2 -23.82 11.04 -3.96
N LYS A 3 -23.95 11.08 -2.62
CA LYS A 3 -23.90 9.86 -1.80
C LYS A 3 -25.02 8.84 -2.08
N GLN A 4 -26.15 9.30 -2.61
CA GLN A 4 -27.29 8.42 -2.94
C GLN A 4 -26.91 7.45 -4.06
N ILE A 5 -26.10 7.89 -5.04
CA ILE A 5 -25.60 7.04 -6.13
C ILE A 5 -24.81 5.84 -5.58
N LEU A 6 -24.01 6.06 -4.53
CA LEU A 6 -23.24 4.98 -3.91
C LEU A 6 -24.18 3.99 -3.18
N PHE A 7 -25.22 4.48 -2.51
CA PHE A 7 -26.20 3.63 -1.83
C PHE A 7 -27.07 2.83 -2.81
N ASP A 8 -27.54 3.46 -3.89
CA ASP A 8 -28.36 2.80 -4.92
C ASP A 8 -27.57 1.71 -5.66
N ASN A 9 -26.23 1.74 -5.59
CA ASN A 9 -25.34 0.76 -6.21
C ASN A 9 -24.57 -0.06 -5.17
N ILE A 10 -25.05 -0.15 -3.93
CA ILE A 10 -24.36 -0.85 -2.84
C ILE A 10 -24.11 -2.32 -3.18
N ASP A 11 -25.03 -2.97 -3.88
CA ASP A 11 -24.93 -4.38 -4.25
C ASP A 11 -23.84 -4.65 -5.28
N ARG A 12 -23.43 -3.62 -6.03
CA ARG A 12 -22.32 -3.69 -7.00
C ARG A 12 -20.96 -3.59 -6.32
N ILE A 13 -20.90 -3.27 -5.02
CA ILE A 13 -19.64 -3.21 -4.30
C ILE A 13 -19.02 -4.58 -4.22
N HIS A 14 -17.78 -4.67 -4.68
CA HIS A 14 -16.97 -5.88 -4.65
C HIS A 14 -15.50 -5.52 -4.42
N THR A 15 -14.65 -6.52 -4.19
CA THR A 15 -13.20 -6.32 -4.19
C THR A 15 -12.51 -7.55 -4.79
N THR A 16 -11.20 -7.48 -5.04
CA THR A 16 -10.42 -8.63 -5.50
C THR A 16 -9.96 -9.46 -4.30
N ALA A 17 -9.58 -10.73 -4.51
CA ALA A 17 -9.04 -11.57 -3.43
C ALA A 17 -7.87 -10.88 -2.68
N MET A 18 -6.94 -10.28 -3.42
CA MET A 18 -5.87 -9.46 -2.83
C MET A 18 -6.39 -8.22 -2.08
N GLY A 19 -7.49 -7.64 -2.53
CA GLY A 19 -8.17 -6.55 -1.85
C GLY A 19 -8.69 -7.00 -0.48
N VAL A 20 -9.31 -8.18 -0.40
CA VAL A 20 -9.75 -8.81 0.86
C VAL A 20 -8.57 -8.95 1.81
N ASP A 21 -7.48 -9.59 1.38
CA ASP A 21 -6.30 -9.82 2.23
C ASP A 21 -5.69 -8.51 2.74
N ARG A 22 -5.56 -7.52 1.85
CA ARG A 22 -5.05 -6.19 2.20
C ARG A 22 -5.93 -5.51 3.24
N ILE A 23 -7.25 -5.55 3.06
CA ILE A 23 -8.19 -4.90 3.97
C ILE A 23 -8.19 -5.60 5.34
N LYS A 24 -8.23 -6.94 5.37
CA LYS A 24 -8.12 -7.72 6.62
C LYS A 24 -6.86 -7.32 7.38
N LYS A 25 -5.70 -7.27 6.71
CA LYS A 25 -4.43 -6.86 7.31
C LYS A 25 -4.46 -5.42 7.82
N ASN A 26 -4.91 -4.46 7.02
CA ASN A 26 -4.91 -3.03 7.37
C ASN A 26 -5.80 -2.69 8.56
N LEU A 27 -6.93 -3.38 8.69
CA LEU A 27 -7.91 -3.15 9.75
C LEU A 27 -7.78 -4.14 10.91
N SER A 28 -6.90 -5.14 10.77
CA SER A 28 -6.77 -6.26 11.72
C SER A 28 -8.09 -7.03 11.90
N LEU A 29 -8.80 -7.27 10.79
CA LEU A 29 -10.04 -8.05 10.80
C LEU A 29 -9.71 -9.55 10.84
N GLY A 30 -10.48 -10.32 11.61
CA GLY A 30 -10.40 -11.78 11.64
C GLY A 30 -11.10 -12.43 10.43
N GLU A 31 -11.69 -13.60 10.66
CA GLU A 31 -12.51 -14.28 9.65
C GLU A 31 -13.87 -13.61 9.49
N VAL A 32 -13.91 -12.57 8.66
CA VAL A 32 -15.12 -11.86 8.26
C VAL A 32 -15.19 -11.73 6.75
N ASP A 33 -16.42 -11.69 6.21
CA ASP A 33 -16.64 -11.22 4.85
C ASP A 33 -16.32 -9.72 4.80
N VAL A 34 -15.22 -9.39 4.12
CA VAL A 34 -14.75 -8.00 4.01
C VAL A 34 -15.70 -7.13 3.22
N VAL A 35 -16.35 -7.67 2.19
CA VAL A 35 -17.25 -6.90 1.33
C VAL A 35 -18.50 -6.54 2.12
N ASP A 36 -19.11 -7.50 2.79
CA ASP A 36 -20.30 -7.25 3.62
C ASP A 36 -19.98 -6.37 4.82
N TRP A 37 -18.81 -6.56 5.44
CA TRP A 37 -18.33 -5.65 6.47
C TRP A 37 -18.24 -4.21 5.94
N CYS A 38 -17.61 -3.99 4.77
CA CYS A 38 -17.52 -2.67 4.16
C CYS A 38 -18.90 -2.10 3.79
N LYS A 39 -19.80 -2.90 3.20
CA LYS A 39 -21.18 -2.46 2.89
C LYS A 39 -21.90 -1.98 4.15
N SER A 40 -21.79 -2.72 5.26
CA SER A 40 -22.40 -2.33 6.55
C SER A 40 -21.89 -0.97 7.06
N LYS A 41 -20.58 -0.71 6.89
CA LYS A 41 -19.96 0.56 7.28
C LYS A 41 -20.38 1.71 6.36
N ILE A 42 -20.45 1.48 5.06
CA ILE A 42 -20.89 2.48 4.08
C ILE A 42 -22.36 2.89 4.33
N MET A 43 -23.23 1.93 4.64
CA MET A 43 -24.66 2.17 4.87
C MET A 43 -24.99 2.78 6.24
N SER A 44 -24.01 2.88 7.14
CA SER A 44 -24.21 3.47 8.46
C SER A 44 -24.50 4.96 8.37
N LYS A 45 -25.45 5.44 9.19
CA LYS A 45 -25.75 6.88 9.30
C LYS A 45 -24.57 7.71 9.82
N LYS A 46 -23.59 7.07 10.47
CA LYS A 46 -22.37 7.70 10.96
C LYS A 46 -21.29 7.85 9.88
N ALA A 47 -21.51 7.31 8.69
CA ALA A 47 -20.55 7.36 7.60
C ALA A 47 -20.52 8.75 6.95
N GLU A 48 -19.36 9.38 6.97
CA GLU A 48 -19.10 10.60 6.23
C GLU A 48 -18.58 10.23 4.84
N ILE A 49 -19.35 10.54 3.81
CA ILE A 49 -19.08 10.12 2.42
C ILE A 49 -18.78 11.34 1.57
N SER A 50 -17.65 11.32 0.88
CA SER A 50 -17.27 12.32 -0.11
C SER A 50 -16.77 11.67 -1.40
N LYS A 51 -16.96 12.35 -2.54
CA LYS A 51 -16.39 11.94 -3.82
C LYS A 51 -15.23 12.87 -4.16
N GLN A 52 -14.07 12.32 -4.49
CA GLN A 52 -12.92 13.09 -4.95
C GLN A 52 -12.37 12.44 -6.22
N GLY A 53 -12.58 13.10 -7.36
CA GLY A 53 -12.23 12.56 -8.68
C GLY A 53 -12.89 11.21 -8.94
N LYS A 54 -12.06 10.18 -9.16
CA LYS A 54 -12.50 8.82 -9.52
C LYS A 54 -12.90 7.93 -8.35
N ASN A 55 -12.84 8.42 -7.11
CA ASN A 55 -13.04 7.60 -5.92
C ASN A 55 -14.04 8.22 -4.94
N TRP A 56 -14.79 7.34 -4.26
CA TRP A 56 -15.50 7.64 -3.03
C TRP A 56 -14.59 7.40 -1.83
N TYR A 57 -14.65 8.31 -0.87
CA TYR A 57 -14.00 8.22 0.43
C TYR A 57 -15.08 8.21 1.50
N ILE A 58 -15.05 7.16 2.32
CA ILE A 58 -15.99 6.95 3.42
C ILE A 58 -15.19 6.93 4.72
N CYS A 59 -15.44 7.92 5.58
CA CYS A 59 -14.87 7.98 6.92
C CYS A 59 -15.92 7.51 7.93
N ILE A 60 -15.57 6.52 8.76
CA ILE A 60 -16.46 5.99 9.78
C ILE A 60 -15.67 5.31 10.89
N GLU A 61 -16.00 5.58 12.15
CA GLU A 61 -15.43 4.88 13.32
C GLU A 61 -13.89 4.82 13.31
N GLY A 62 -13.23 5.89 12.87
CA GLY A 62 -11.77 5.96 12.78
C GLY A 62 -11.17 5.06 11.70
N CYS A 63 -11.93 4.69 10.67
CA CYS A 63 -11.43 4.05 9.46
C CYS A 63 -11.85 4.80 8.20
N ILE A 64 -11.05 4.64 7.15
CA ILE A 64 -11.25 5.22 5.83
C ILE A 64 -11.38 4.07 4.84
N ILE A 65 -12.54 4.01 4.17
CA ILE A 65 -12.81 3.10 3.05
C ILE A 65 -12.76 3.90 1.76
N THR A 66 -12.08 3.37 0.74
CA THR A 66 -11.98 3.97 -0.58
C THR A 66 -12.58 3.03 -1.61
N VAL A 67 -13.57 3.52 -2.35
CA VAL A 67 -14.28 2.75 -3.39
C VAL A 67 -14.14 3.46 -4.73
N ASN A 68 -13.86 2.73 -5.79
CA ASN A 68 -13.85 3.32 -7.13
C ASN A 68 -15.27 3.77 -7.53
N ALA A 69 -15.41 4.97 -8.07
CA ALA A 69 -16.73 5.53 -8.37
C ALA A 69 -17.42 4.94 -9.59
N SER A 70 -16.67 4.28 -10.49
CA SER A 70 -17.19 3.70 -11.73
C SER A 70 -17.37 2.19 -11.62
N SER A 71 -16.36 1.49 -11.09
CA SER A 71 -16.38 0.02 -10.98
C SER A 71 -16.94 -0.49 -9.65
N TYR A 72 -17.19 0.39 -8.67
CA TYR A 72 -17.63 0.03 -7.32
C TYR A 72 -16.66 -0.93 -6.58
N THR A 73 -15.44 -1.07 -7.07
CA THR A 73 -14.41 -1.89 -6.44
C THR A 73 -13.89 -1.20 -5.18
N ILE A 74 -13.88 -1.89 -4.04
CA ILE A 74 -13.21 -1.43 -2.82
C ILE A 74 -11.71 -1.46 -3.08
N ILE A 75 -11.11 -0.28 -3.21
CA ILE A 75 -9.69 -0.12 -3.46
C ILE A 75 -8.90 -0.37 -2.18
N THR A 76 -9.34 0.19 -1.05
CA THR A 76 -8.66 -0.04 0.23
C THR A 76 -9.59 0.31 1.38
N ALA A 77 -9.32 -0.25 2.55
CA ALA A 77 -9.84 0.22 3.82
C ALA A 77 -8.70 0.15 4.85
N HIS A 78 -8.60 1.17 5.69
CA HIS A 78 -7.52 1.30 6.68
C HIS A 78 -7.94 2.21 7.82
N LYS A 79 -7.25 2.11 8.97
CA LYS A 79 -7.46 3.01 10.10
C LYS A 79 -7.09 4.44 9.70
N GLU A 80 -7.90 5.40 10.14
CA GLU A 80 -7.57 6.81 10.04
C GLU A 80 -6.31 7.08 10.84
N LYS A 81 -5.34 7.76 10.23
CA LYS A 81 -4.11 8.11 10.92
C LYS A 81 -4.39 9.24 11.89
N ARG A 82 -4.17 9.00 13.18
CA ARG A 82 -4.13 10.09 14.16
C ARG A 82 -3.08 11.10 13.71
N ARG A 83 -3.50 12.34 13.43
CA ARG A 83 -2.56 13.47 13.34
C ARG A 83 -1.99 13.69 14.73
N ILE A 84 -0.84 13.08 15.01
CA ILE A 84 -0.02 13.50 16.15
C ILE A 84 0.32 14.97 15.88
N LYS A 85 -0.17 15.88 16.72
CA LYS A 85 0.21 17.30 16.64
C LYS A 85 1.73 17.33 16.77
N SER A 86 2.43 17.68 15.71
CA SER A 86 3.88 17.80 15.73
C SER A 86 4.26 18.84 16.77
N THR A 87 4.94 18.42 17.83
CA THR A 87 5.68 19.31 18.73
C THR A 87 6.60 20.19 17.87
N LYS A 88 6.71 21.48 18.18
CA LYS A 88 7.56 22.43 17.43
C LYS A 88 8.97 21.83 17.26
N ILE A 89 9.44 21.72 16.01
CA ILE A 89 10.77 21.22 15.64
C ILE A 89 11.83 22.05 16.37
N THR A 90 12.49 21.47 17.37
CA THR A 90 13.53 22.11 18.19
C THR A 90 14.93 21.92 17.62
N VAL A 91 15.16 20.81 16.90
CA VAL A 91 16.49 20.46 16.38
C VAL A 91 16.73 21.11 15.02
N LYS A 92 17.73 21.99 14.90
CA LYS A 92 18.16 22.63 13.63
C LYS A 92 19.21 21.80 12.89
N GLU A 93 20.23 21.33 13.61
CA GLU A 93 21.33 20.54 13.06
C GLU A 93 21.04 19.05 13.18
N LEU A 94 21.22 18.30 12.08
CA LEU A 94 20.95 16.87 12.02
C LEU A 94 22.27 16.10 12.13
N THR A 95 22.30 15.09 13.00
CA THR A 95 23.38 14.12 13.13
C THR A 95 22.82 12.70 12.96
N LEU A 96 23.69 11.71 12.76
CA LEU A 96 23.26 10.30 12.73
C LEU A 96 22.67 9.83 14.07
N SER A 97 23.07 10.44 15.18
CA SER A 97 22.52 10.14 16.52
C SER A 97 21.18 10.84 16.80
N THR A 98 20.74 11.76 15.95
CA THR A 98 19.48 12.50 16.17
C THR A 98 18.28 11.54 16.07
N GLY A 99 17.35 11.63 17.03
CA GLY A 99 16.13 10.83 17.04
C GLY A 99 15.20 11.14 15.86
N LEU A 100 14.65 10.12 15.21
CA LEU A 100 13.79 10.27 14.03
C LEU A 100 12.49 11.02 14.36
N ILE A 101 11.87 10.71 15.50
CA ILE A 101 10.65 11.39 15.97
C ILE A 101 10.99 12.80 16.45
N GLU A 102 12.05 12.93 17.26
CA GLU A 102 12.50 14.19 17.87
C GLU A 102 12.76 15.29 16.83
N CYS A 103 13.45 14.97 15.73
CA CYS A 103 13.77 15.96 14.70
C CYS A 103 12.60 16.30 13.75
N GLY A 104 11.43 15.70 13.97
CA GLY A 104 10.26 15.88 13.11
C GLY A 104 10.52 15.32 11.71
N PHE A 105 11.10 14.11 11.61
CA PHE A 105 11.49 13.51 10.33
C PHE A 105 10.38 13.55 9.29
N THR A 106 10.71 13.96 8.07
CA THR A 106 9.83 13.85 6.90
C THR A 106 10.62 13.36 5.70
N PHE A 107 9.94 12.79 4.71
CA PHE A 107 10.56 12.49 3.42
C PHE A 107 10.64 13.76 2.54
N GLY A 108 10.97 14.90 3.15
CA GLY A 108 11.10 16.22 2.52
C GLY A 108 12.54 16.53 2.10
N ASN A 109 12.77 17.72 1.53
CA ASN A 109 14.08 18.10 1.00
C ASN A 109 15.17 18.16 2.09
N ARG A 110 14.84 18.68 3.28
CA ARG A 110 15.77 18.78 4.43
C ARG A 110 16.51 17.47 4.71
N PHE A 111 15.78 16.36 4.81
CA PHE A 111 16.36 15.06 5.10
C PHE A 111 17.00 14.40 3.88
N ARG A 112 16.56 14.71 2.66
CA ARG A 112 17.24 14.25 1.44
C ARG A 112 18.64 14.85 1.32
N VAL A 113 18.80 16.14 1.62
CA VAL A 113 20.10 16.81 1.60
C VAL A 113 21.03 16.17 2.63
N PHE A 114 20.54 15.99 3.87
CA PHE A 114 21.29 15.30 4.93
C PHE A 114 21.79 13.92 4.48
N TYR A 115 20.91 13.04 4.00
CA TYR A 115 21.34 11.70 3.57
C TYR A 115 22.18 11.70 2.29
N ALA A 116 22.00 12.68 1.39
CA ALA A 116 22.86 12.84 0.22
C ALA A 116 24.31 13.17 0.62
N GLU A 117 24.51 13.95 1.69
CA GLU A 117 25.84 14.24 2.24
C GLU A 117 26.47 13.00 2.88
N GLN A 118 25.68 12.19 3.61
CA GLN A 118 26.19 10.97 4.25
C GLN A 118 26.51 9.84 3.26
N THR A 119 25.79 9.77 2.13
CA THR A 119 25.93 8.70 1.14
C THR A 119 26.74 9.08 -0.08
N GLY A 120 26.96 10.38 -0.32
CA GLY A 120 27.52 10.90 -1.57
C GLY A 120 26.58 10.79 -2.78
N VAL A 121 25.35 10.29 -2.63
CA VAL A 121 24.41 10.05 -3.74
C VAL A 121 23.48 11.25 -3.94
N ARG A 122 23.49 11.84 -5.15
CA ARG A 122 22.62 12.97 -5.53
C ARG A 122 21.94 12.70 -6.88
N PRO A 123 20.59 12.75 -6.98
CA PRO A 123 19.63 13.00 -5.89
C PRO A 123 19.45 11.77 -4.99
N PHE A 124 19.43 11.99 -3.67
CA PHE A 124 19.16 10.91 -2.72
C PHE A 124 17.69 10.47 -2.77
N LYS A 125 17.47 9.16 -2.85
CA LYS A 125 16.14 8.54 -2.87
C LYS A 125 15.99 7.55 -1.72
N PHE A 126 14.99 7.76 -0.87
CA PHE A 126 14.61 6.80 0.16
C PHE A 126 14.14 5.50 -0.50
N ASN A 127 14.73 4.38 -0.10
CA ASN A 127 14.28 3.07 -0.53
C ASN A 127 13.01 2.64 0.23
N VAL A 128 12.35 1.59 -0.23
CA VAL A 128 11.07 1.13 0.33
C VAL A 128 11.18 0.67 1.79
N ASP A 129 12.32 0.11 2.17
CA ASP A 129 12.56 -0.42 3.52
C ASP A 129 12.79 0.72 4.53
N MET A 130 13.51 1.79 4.14
CA MET A 130 13.58 3.04 4.91
C MET A 130 12.19 3.65 5.10
N VAL A 131 11.39 3.72 4.04
CA VAL A 131 10.04 4.31 4.12
C VAL A 131 9.14 3.51 5.05
N ALA A 132 9.18 2.18 4.96
CA ALA A 132 8.41 1.29 5.82
C ALA A 132 8.83 1.43 7.29
N SER A 133 10.14 1.41 7.54
CA SER A 133 10.69 1.50 8.90
C SER A 133 10.39 2.84 9.55
N ALA A 134 10.62 3.96 8.86
CA ALA A 134 10.29 5.29 9.39
C ALA A 134 8.78 5.49 9.62
N LYS A 135 7.90 4.79 8.90
CA LYS A 135 6.46 4.78 9.21
C LYS A 135 6.15 3.98 10.47
N ALA A 136 6.71 2.79 10.60
CA ALA A 136 6.52 1.93 11.76
C ALA A 136 7.04 2.58 13.05
N VAL A 137 8.22 3.21 13.01
CA VAL A 137 8.77 3.98 14.13
C VAL A 137 7.80 5.04 14.62
N LYS A 138 7.21 5.81 13.69
CA LYS A 138 6.23 6.86 14.03
C LYS A 138 4.92 6.31 14.56
N GLU A 139 4.50 5.13 14.09
CA GLU A 139 3.28 4.48 14.53
C GLU A 139 3.43 3.87 15.92
N ASN A 140 4.58 3.25 16.19
CA ASN A 140 4.89 2.64 17.48
C ASN A 140 5.39 3.66 18.53
N GLY A 141 5.73 4.88 18.12
CA GLY A 141 6.29 5.89 19.02
C GLY A 141 7.69 5.53 19.53
N ASP A 142 8.51 4.89 18.70
CA ASP A 142 9.84 4.44 19.08
C ASP A 142 10.83 5.63 19.11
N GLU A 143 11.00 6.21 20.29
CA GLU A 143 11.88 7.36 20.54
C GLU A 143 13.37 7.00 20.48
N SER A 144 13.71 5.70 20.56
CA SER A 144 15.10 5.23 20.50
C SER A 144 15.67 5.22 19.08
N PHE A 145 14.81 5.25 18.07
CA PHE A 145 15.21 5.11 16.68
C PHE A 145 15.80 6.42 16.12
N THR A 146 16.99 6.33 15.52
CA THR A 146 17.77 7.48 15.05
C THR A 146 17.82 7.61 13.52
N LEU A 147 18.33 8.75 13.03
CA LEU A 147 18.62 8.93 11.60
C LEU A 147 19.71 7.98 11.09
N GLY A 148 20.65 7.59 11.95
CA GLY A 148 21.70 6.60 11.68
C GLY A 148 21.14 5.20 11.47
N ASP A 149 20.18 4.80 12.31
CA ASP A 149 19.48 3.52 12.14
C ASP A 149 18.78 3.44 10.78
N LEU A 150 18.18 4.54 10.33
CA LEU A 150 17.57 4.60 9.01
C LEU A 150 18.61 4.50 7.88
N LEU A 151 19.82 5.02 8.08
CA LEU A 151 20.93 4.89 7.14
C LEU A 151 21.49 3.46 7.11
N ASP A 152 21.54 2.77 8.24
CA ASP A 152 21.92 1.36 8.28
C ASP A 152 20.91 0.50 7.52
N ILE A 153 19.62 0.83 7.58
CA ILE A 153 18.58 0.20 6.74
C ILE A 153 18.81 0.51 5.26
N TYR A 154 19.25 1.72 4.92
CA TYR A 154 19.60 2.07 3.53
C TYR A 154 20.70 1.15 2.97
N TYR A 155 21.73 0.88 3.76
CA TYR A 155 22.83 -0.02 3.38
C TYR A 155 22.54 -1.50 3.61
N GLY A 156 21.35 -1.86 4.11
CA GLY A 156 20.98 -3.25 4.41
C GLY A 156 21.68 -3.85 5.63
N LYS A 157 22.29 -3.01 6.48
CA LYS A 157 22.97 -3.43 7.74
C LYS A 157 22.00 -3.68 8.88
N LYS A 158 20.85 -3.00 8.87
CA LYS A 158 19.80 -3.11 9.89
C LYS A 158 18.47 -3.46 9.22
N ILE A 159 17.67 -4.29 9.88
CA ILE A 159 16.29 -4.58 9.50
C ILE A 159 15.40 -4.18 10.68
N TYR A 160 14.50 -3.22 10.46
CA TYR A 160 13.49 -2.82 11.45
C TYR A 160 12.12 -3.38 11.07
N VAL A 161 11.62 -3.01 9.89
CA VAL A 161 10.45 -3.63 9.26
C VAL A 161 10.80 -3.94 7.81
N LYS A 162 10.54 -5.18 7.39
CA LYS A 162 10.68 -5.58 5.99
C LYS A 162 9.43 -5.17 5.23
N TYR A 163 9.58 -4.32 4.22
CA TYR A 163 8.43 -3.94 3.39
C TYR A 163 7.96 -5.14 2.55
N ASP A 164 6.66 -5.42 2.61
CA ASP A 164 6.04 -6.43 1.75
C ASP A 164 5.98 -5.91 0.29
N LYS A 165 6.98 -6.31 -0.50
CA LYS A 165 7.10 -5.92 -1.92
C LYS A 165 6.04 -6.57 -2.81
N SER A 166 5.18 -7.45 -2.29
CA SER A 166 4.16 -8.17 -3.07
C SER A 166 3.25 -7.23 -3.87
N ALA A 167 2.81 -6.11 -3.28
CA ALA A 167 1.96 -5.15 -3.99
C ALA A 167 2.69 -4.44 -5.14
N LEU A 168 3.99 -4.17 -4.98
CA LEU A 168 4.83 -3.56 -6.02
C LEU A 168 5.07 -4.56 -7.16
N HIS A 169 5.39 -5.80 -6.80
CA HIS A 169 5.59 -6.89 -7.74
C HIS A 169 4.31 -7.19 -8.53
N TRP A 170 3.14 -7.26 -7.88
CA TRP A 170 1.85 -7.40 -8.58
C TRP A 170 1.61 -6.30 -9.61
N ASN A 171 1.83 -5.04 -9.26
CA ASN A 171 1.59 -3.93 -10.19
C ASN A 171 2.51 -4.01 -11.41
N LYS A 172 3.78 -4.36 -11.19
CA LYS A 172 4.73 -4.59 -12.29
C LYS A 172 4.30 -5.80 -13.12
N PHE A 173 3.99 -6.91 -12.46
CA PHE A 173 3.54 -8.16 -13.08
C PHE A 173 2.33 -7.95 -13.99
N VAL A 174 1.27 -7.30 -13.50
CA VAL A 174 0.06 -7.02 -14.29
C VAL A 174 0.38 -6.10 -15.46
N LYS A 175 1.22 -5.07 -15.25
CA LYS A 175 1.61 -4.16 -16.32
C LYS A 175 2.33 -4.92 -17.43
N ASP A 176 3.30 -5.76 -17.08
CA ASP A 176 4.11 -6.51 -18.02
C ASP A 176 3.29 -7.62 -18.70
N PHE A 177 2.46 -8.35 -17.95
CA PHE A 177 1.49 -9.32 -18.50
C PHE A 177 0.55 -8.66 -19.51
N CYS A 178 0.00 -7.48 -19.15
CA CYS A 178 -0.92 -6.76 -20.03
C CYS A 178 -0.23 -6.13 -21.25
N ALA A 179 1.09 -6.00 -21.25
CA ALA A 179 1.87 -5.51 -22.38
C ALA A 179 2.23 -6.62 -23.38
N ASP A 180 2.23 -7.89 -22.97
CA ASP A 180 2.47 -9.02 -23.87
C ASP A 180 1.24 -9.31 -24.73
N ASP A 181 1.43 -9.37 -26.05
CA ASP A 181 0.38 -9.66 -27.02
C ASP A 181 -0.13 -11.09 -26.93
N ALA A 182 0.71 -12.05 -26.51
CA ALA A 182 0.31 -13.45 -26.33
C ALA A 182 -0.69 -13.63 -25.19
N THR A 183 -0.80 -12.69 -24.26
CA THR A 183 -1.80 -12.77 -23.17
C THR A 183 -3.17 -12.24 -23.58
N LYS A 184 -3.30 -11.71 -24.81
CA LYS A 184 -4.58 -11.22 -25.35
C LYS A 184 -5.59 -12.34 -25.64
N ILE A 185 -5.20 -13.61 -25.54
CA ILE A 185 -6.14 -14.74 -25.68
C ILE A 185 -7.22 -14.72 -24.58
N PHE A 186 -6.93 -14.07 -23.45
CA PHE A 186 -7.82 -14.01 -22.31
C PHE A 186 -8.63 -12.72 -22.33
N ASP A 187 -9.96 -12.81 -22.43
CA ASP A 187 -10.85 -11.65 -22.33
C ASP A 187 -10.76 -11.00 -20.93
N GLU A 188 -10.72 -11.83 -19.88
CA GLU A 188 -10.58 -11.40 -18.49
C GLU A 188 -9.12 -11.32 -18.03
N ARG A 189 -8.32 -10.48 -18.70
CA ARG A 189 -6.86 -10.39 -18.50
C ARG A 189 -6.41 -10.19 -17.05
N LEU A 190 -7.18 -9.46 -16.24
CA LEU A 190 -6.85 -9.25 -14.82
C LEU A 190 -7.05 -10.51 -13.98
N LYS A 191 -8.06 -11.33 -14.28
CA LYS A 191 -8.26 -12.62 -13.60
C LYS A 191 -7.19 -13.61 -14.04
N ALA A 192 -6.88 -13.66 -15.34
CA ALA A 192 -5.78 -14.46 -15.87
C ALA A 192 -4.43 -14.11 -15.21
N ALA A 193 -4.12 -12.81 -15.12
CA ALA A 193 -2.93 -12.32 -14.43
C ALA A 193 -2.92 -12.69 -12.94
N ALA A 194 -4.07 -12.63 -12.25
CA ALA A 194 -4.18 -13.00 -10.84
C ALA A 194 -3.96 -14.50 -10.60
N SER A 195 -4.47 -15.34 -11.50
CA SER A 195 -4.26 -16.79 -11.47
C SER A 195 -2.76 -17.12 -11.63
N LEU A 196 -2.12 -16.58 -12.67
CA LEU A 196 -0.68 -16.77 -12.90
C LEU A 196 0.19 -16.17 -11.77
N TRP A 197 -0.22 -15.03 -11.23
CA TRP A 197 0.46 -14.40 -10.09
C TRP A 197 0.44 -15.27 -8.85
N SER A 198 -0.66 -15.97 -8.59
CA SER A 198 -0.76 -16.86 -7.41
C SER A 198 0.29 -17.97 -7.46
N ILE A 199 0.59 -18.51 -8.64
CA ILE A 199 1.64 -19.52 -8.85
C ILE A 199 3.03 -18.97 -8.47
N VAL A 200 3.39 -17.77 -8.94
CA VAL A 200 4.72 -17.19 -8.62
C VAL A 200 4.81 -16.60 -7.21
N ARG A 201 3.68 -16.18 -6.64
CA ARG A 201 3.59 -15.68 -5.27
C ARG A 201 3.84 -16.80 -4.27
N ASP A 202 3.24 -17.96 -4.51
CA ASP A 202 3.24 -19.09 -3.57
C ASP A 202 4.41 -20.08 -3.83
N SER A 203 5.30 -19.77 -4.76
CA SER A 203 6.53 -20.53 -5.07
C SER A 203 7.80 -19.70 -4.86
N ASP A 204 8.97 -20.33 -4.96
CA ASP A 204 10.27 -19.65 -4.89
C ASP A 204 10.67 -18.93 -6.19
N MET A 205 9.81 -18.92 -7.20
CA MET A 205 10.06 -18.25 -8.47
C MET A 205 10.23 -16.74 -8.31
N LYS A 206 10.86 -16.08 -9.29
CA LYS A 206 10.91 -14.62 -9.33
C LYS A 206 9.49 -14.07 -9.42
N LYS A 207 9.16 -13.07 -8.59
CA LYS A 207 7.85 -12.43 -8.52
C LYS A 207 7.69 -11.40 -9.64
N GLU A 208 7.98 -11.82 -10.87
CA GLU A 208 8.00 -11.00 -12.07
C GLU A 208 7.35 -11.79 -13.21
N TYR A 209 6.76 -11.07 -14.16
CA TYR A 209 6.20 -11.68 -15.36
C TYR A 209 7.32 -11.96 -16.38
N SER A 210 7.19 -13.06 -17.11
CA SER A 210 7.95 -13.32 -18.33
C SER A 210 7.07 -14.09 -19.33
N HIS A 211 7.38 -13.96 -20.62
CA HIS A 211 6.69 -14.73 -21.67
C HIS A 211 6.86 -16.25 -21.47
N GLU A 212 8.04 -16.69 -21.02
CA GLU A 212 8.29 -18.11 -20.69
C GLU A 212 7.43 -18.61 -19.53
N LEU A 213 7.22 -17.78 -18.50
CA LEU A 213 6.33 -18.10 -17.39
C LEU A 213 4.90 -18.27 -17.90
N PHE A 214 4.46 -17.39 -18.79
CA PHE A 214 3.16 -17.50 -19.43
C PHE A 214 3.03 -18.80 -20.21
N GLU A 215 3.93 -19.09 -21.13
CA GLU A 215 3.88 -20.30 -21.96
C GLU A 215 3.88 -21.58 -21.13
N LYS A 216 4.63 -21.60 -20.03
CA LYS A 216 4.69 -22.76 -19.12
C LYS A 216 3.39 -23.03 -18.38
N TYR A 217 2.65 -21.99 -18.00
CA TYR A 217 1.49 -22.11 -17.11
C TYR A 217 0.17 -21.68 -17.75
N LYS A 218 0.16 -21.33 -19.04
CA LYS A 218 -1.04 -20.86 -19.75
C LYS A 218 -2.22 -21.83 -19.64
N ASP A 219 -1.94 -23.14 -19.68
CA ASP A 219 -2.97 -24.19 -19.59
C ASP A 219 -3.49 -24.39 -18.14
N SER A 220 -2.80 -23.83 -17.15
CA SER A 220 -3.19 -23.86 -15.73
C SER A 220 -3.92 -22.59 -15.28
N ILE A 221 -4.08 -21.60 -16.15
CA ILE A 221 -4.76 -20.34 -15.83
C ILE A 221 -6.27 -20.59 -15.77
N THR A 222 -6.86 -20.34 -14.59
CA THR A 222 -8.33 -20.36 -14.39
C THR A 222 -8.86 -18.94 -14.26
N ILE A 223 -9.99 -18.65 -14.91
CA ILE A 223 -10.64 -17.33 -15.01
C ILE A 223 -12.03 -17.37 -14.37
#